data_AF-A0A8J7BK61-F1
#
_entry.id   AF-A0A8J7BK61-F1
#
_cell.length_a   1.000
_cell.length_b   1.000
_cell.length_c   1.000
_cell.angle_alpha   90.00
_cell.angle_beta   90.00
_cell.angle_gamma   90.00
#
_symmetry.space_group_name_H-M   'P 1'
#
loop_
_entity.id
_entity.type
_entity.pdbx_description
1 polymer ?
#
loop_
_entity_poly.entity_id
_entity_poly.type
_entity_poly.pdbx_seq_one_letter_code
_entity_poly.pdbx_strand_id
1 'polypeptide(L)'
;MSQPTPTPTASSEVKPASVGTAKKKRRALPPKLIIQFGKFTWSTMWHLMMSQLAPRNQSGAYVRPSSQFRNFISTAVDNPYQPATGRYKLYVGLGCPWAHRTLVVRALKQLEDAIAITVVSPSPTEGGWVLNQPESGCRSLVDLYELAQLGYSGRCTVPVLWDTETNTIVNNESAEIIVMLNSELNQFAQQPALDLYPSDLQKKIDAWNEKTYDAVNNGVYRCGFAQTQAAYQEACEELFGALDEIDAALETSRYLCGDRVTLADVRLFTTLFRFDVVYYGLFKCNRRRIQDYKNLGPYLRDLYQLPGVADTCNLEAVKQDYYGNLFPLNPGGIIPLGPDITNLREPHGRDRFSK
;
A
#
# COMPACT_ATOMS: atom_id res chain seq x y z
N MET A 1 38.08 -51.20 -95.37
CA MET A 1 38.57 -51.95 -94.19
C MET A 1 38.35 -51.10 -92.95
N SER A 2 37.60 -51.67 -92.01
CA SER A 2 37.45 -51.41 -90.57
C SER A 2 37.60 -49.99 -89.96
N GLN A 3 36.60 -49.67 -89.12
CA GLN A 3 36.45 -48.52 -88.23
C GLN A 3 37.62 -48.34 -87.22
N PRO A 4 37.64 -47.21 -86.48
CA PRO A 4 36.99 -47.22 -85.16
C PRO A 4 36.10 -46.00 -84.86
N THR A 5 35.03 -46.25 -84.12
CA THR A 5 34.07 -45.31 -83.54
C THR A 5 34.66 -44.53 -82.36
N PRO A 6 34.17 -43.30 -82.11
CA PRO A 6 33.63 -43.03 -80.78
C PRO A 6 32.24 -42.35 -80.81
N THR A 7 31.51 -42.66 -79.75
CA THR A 7 30.09 -42.40 -79.45
C THR A 7 29.78 -40.91 -79.23
N PRO A 8 28.59 -40.39 -79.63
CA PRO A 8 28.20 -39.00 -79.40
C PRO A 8 27.59 -38.78 -78.00
N THR A 9 27.87 -37.60 -77.49
CA THR A 9 27.41 -36.97 -76.24
C THR A 9 25.89 -36.79 -76.20
N ALA A 10 25.27 -37.21 -75.08
CA ALA A 10 23.87 -37.00 -74.78
C ALA A 10 23.67 -35.72 -73.95
N SER A 11 22.89 -34.78 -74.48
CA SER A 11 22.25 -33.68 -73.77
C SER A 11 21.12 -34.23 -72.88
N SER A 12 21.10 -33.88 -71.59
CA SER A 12 19.90 -34.07 -70.75
C SER A 12 19.66 -32.88 -69.82
N GLU A 13 18.56 -32.20 -70.13
CA GLU A 13 17.54 -31.55 -69.28
C GLU A 13 17.91 -31.13 -67.85
N VAL A 14 17.81 -29.81 -67.63
CA VAL A 14 17.73 -29.16 -66.32
C VAL A 14 16.42 -29.55 -65.63
N LYS A 15 16.51 -30.28 -64.51
CA LYS A 15 15.37 -30.52 -63.60
C LYS A 15 14.98 -29.24 -62.84
N PRO A 16 13.68 -28.98 -62.58
CA PRO A 16 13.28 -27.86 -61.76
C PRO A 16 13.58 -28.14 -60.28
N ALA A 17 14.05 -27.10 -59.59
CA ALA A 17 14.30 -27.12 -58.15
C ALA A 17 13.02 -27.45 -57.38
N SER A 18 13.11 -28.43 -56.47
CA SER A 18 12.04 -28.73 -55.54
C SER A 18 11.86 -27.56 -54.58
N VAL A 19 10.70 -26.90 -54.65
CA VAL A 19 10.27 -25.92 -53.66
C VAL A 19 10.00 -26.68 -52.37
N GLY A 20 11.00 -26.71 -51.49
CA GLY A 20 10.84 -27.20 -50.12
C GLY A 20 9.82 -26.33 -49.40
N THR A 21 8.65 -26.90 -49.10
CA THR A 21 7.66 -26.28 -48.22
C THR A 21 8.26 -26.16 -46.83
N ALA A 22 8.78 -24.99 -46.48
CA ALA A 22 9.13 -24.66 -45.11
C ALA A 22 7.86 -24.70 -44.25
N LYS A 23 7.64 -25.82 -43.54
CA LYS A 23 6.61 -25.90 -42.49
C LYS A 23 6.92 -24.80 -41.47
N LYS A 24 6.16 -23.70 -41.50
CA LYS A 24 6.13 -22.69 -40.42
C LYS A 24 5.93 -23.44 -39.10
N LYS A 25 6.98 -23.54 -38.27
CA LYS A 25 6.89 -24.02 -36.88
C LYS A 25 5.84 -23.14 -36.19
N ARG A 26 4.61 -23.64 -36.05
CA ARG A 26 3.61 -23.03 -35.16
C ARG A 26 4.25 -22.99 -33.78
N ARG A 27 4.50 -21.80 -33.23
CA ARG A 27 5.03 -21.62 -31.87
C ARG A 27 4.06 -22.33 -30.93
N ALA A 28 4.46 -23.50 -30.43
CA ALA A 28 3.58 -24.38 -29.70
C ALA A 28 3.34 -23.82 -28.30
N LEU A 29 2.07 -23.77 -27.88
CA LEU A 29 1.70 -23.57 -26.48
C LEU A 29 2.28 -24.71 -25.63
N PRO A 30 2.52 -24.49 -24.32
CA PRO A 30 3.05 -25.54 -23.45
C PRO A 30 2.18 -26.81 -23.46
N PRO A 31 2.76 -28.02 -23.41
CA PRO A 31 2.03 -29.28 -23.29
C PRO A 31 1.08 -29.31 -22.08
N LYS A 32 -0.08 -29.96 -22.23
CA LYS A 32 -1.11 -30.07 -21.17
C LYS A 32 -0.56 -30.56 -19.83
N LEU A 33 0.33 -31.55 -19.84
CA LEU A 33 0.95 -32.10 -18.62
C LEU A 33 1.82 -31.06 -17.90
N ILE A 34 2.60 -30.27 -18.65
CA ILE A 34 3.41 -29.19 -18.08
C ILE A 34 2.51 -28.13 -17.45
N ILE A 35 1.40 -27.77 -18.11
CA ILE A 35 0.42 -26.82 -17.57
C ILE A 35 -0.23 -27.36 -16.29
N GLN A 36 -0.65 -28.63 -16.26
CA GLN A 36 -1.29 -29.23 -15.10
C GLN A 36 -0.34 -29.30 -13.90
N PHE A 37 0.89 -29.80 -14.11
CA PHE A 37 1.89 -29.86 -13.06
C PHE A 37 2.28 -28.46 -12.57
N GLY A 38 2.54 -27.53 -13.49
CA GLY A 38 2.86 -26.14 -13.15
C GLY A 38 1.75 -25.43 -12.38
N LYS A 39 0.48 -25.65 -12.74
CA LYS A 39 -0.67 -25.13 -11.98
C LYS A 39 -0.69 -25.71 -10.57
N PHE A 40 -0.52 -27.02 -10.43
CA PHE A 40 -0.53 -27.68 -9.12
C PHE A 40 0.59 -27.17 -8.21
N THR A 41 1.84 -27.12 -8.70
CA THR A 41 2.98 -26.64 -7.93
C THR A 41 2.81 -25.17 -7.55
N TRP A 42 2.45 -24.33 -8.51
CA TRP A 42 2.23 -22.90 -8.27
C TRP A 42 1.11 -22.65 -7.26
N SER A 43 -0.06 -23.27 -7.43
CA SER A 43 -1.19 -23.10 -6.51
C SER A 43 -0.87 -23.57 -5.10
N THR A 44 -0.11 -24.67 -4.96
CA THR A 44 0.31 -25.19 -3.65
C THR A 44 1.26 -24.23 -2.95
N MET A 45 2.29 -23.75 -3.66
CA MET A 45 3.22 -22.76 -3.11
C MET A 45 2.51 -21.45 -2.76
N TRP A 46 1.62 -20.99 -3.64
CA TRP A 46 0.84 -19.77 -3.41
C TRP A 46 0.02 -19.87 -2.12
N HIS A 47 -0.70 -20.98 -1.89
CA HIS A 47 -1.44 -21.18 -0.62
C HIS A 47 -0.55 -21.18 0.61
N LEU A 48 0.63 -21.83 0.54
CA LEU A 48 1.56 -21.87 1.66
C LEU A 48 2.08 -20.47 2.03
N MET A 49 2.42 -19.66 1.02
CA MET A 49 2.95 -18.33 1.26
C MET A 49 1.86 -17.35 1.70
N MET A 50 0.67 -17.45 1.11
CA MET A 50 -0.47 -16.63 1.48
C MET A 50 -0.95 -16.89 2.90
N SER A 51 -0.82 -18.11 3.45
CA SER A 51 -1.20 -18.38 4.84
C SER A 51 -0.33 -17.61 5.85
N GLN A 52 0.92 -17.31 5.50
CA GLN A 52 1.83 -16.51 6.33
C GLN A 52 1.66 -15.00 6.09
N LEU A 53 1.61 -14.59 4.81
CA LEU A 53 1.48 -13.18 4.41
C LEU A 53 0.10 -12.60 4.81
N ALA A 54 -0.96 -13.35 4.54
CA ALA A 54 -2.34 -12.94 4.75
C ALA A 54 -3.18 -14.06 5.40
N PRO A 55 -3.08 -14.21 6.74
CA PRO A 55 -3.88 -15.14 7.51
C PRO A 55 -5.36 -14.99 7.19
N ARG A 56 -6.08 -16.11 7.14
CA ARG A 56 -7.49 -16.15 6.75
C ARG A 56 -8.33 -17.00 7.68
N ASN A 57 -9.63 -16.71 7.71
CA ASN A 57 -10.60 -17.58 8.35
C ASN A 57 -10.98 -18.78 7.44
N GLN A 58 -11.93 -19.60 7.90
CA GLN A 58 -12.40 -20.78 7.16
C GLN A 58 -13.04 -20.44 5.80
N SER A 59 -13.67 -19.27 5.65
CA SER A 59 -14.34 -18.87 4.40
C SER A 59 -13.37 -18.34 3.32
N GLY A 60 -12.10 -18.10 3.66
CA GLY A 60 -11.14 -17.52 2.73
C GLY A 60 -10.88 -16.03 2.94
N ALA A 61 -11.57 -15.40 3.89
CA ALA A 61 -11.46 -13.97 4.17
C ALA A 61 -10.21 -13.66 5.00
N TYR A 62 -9.50 -12.61 4.60
CA TYR A 62 -8.31 -12.11 5.29
C TYR A 62 -8.66 -11.59 6.69
N VAL A 63 -7.85 -11.97 7.69
CA VAL A 63 -7.93 -11.49 9.07
C VAL A 63 -6.62 -10.78 9.41
N ARG A 64 -6.74 -9.50 9.77
CA ARG A 64 -5.59 -8.66 10.13
C ARG A 64 -5.14 -8.95 11.57
N PRO A 65 -3.86 -9.27 11.82
CA PRO A 65 -3.32 -9.34 13.17
C PRO A 65 -3.27 -7.96 13.82
N SER A 66 -3.60 -7.88 15.12
CA SER A 66 -3.59 -6.63 15.90
C SER A 66 -2.19 -6.20 16.33
N SER A 67 -1.98 -4.89 16.44
CA SER A 67 -0.78 -4.28 17.04
C SER A 67 -0.70 -4.52 18.55
N GLN A 68 0.52 -4.69 19.08
CA GLN A 68 0.77 -5.12 20.47
C GLN A 68 1.35 -4.02 21.37
N PHE A 69 2.10 -3.06 20.84
CA PHE A 69 2.60 -1.91 21.61
C PHE A 69 1.58 -0.78 21.56
N ARG A 70 1.02 -0.44 22.72
CA ARG A 70 -0.17 0.43 22.86
C ARG A 70 -0.01 1.50 23.93
N ASN A 71 1.22 1.89 24.26
CA ASN A 71 1.47 2.98 25.21
C ASN A 71 1.21 4.33 24.56
N PHE A 72 1.06 5.36 25.39
CA PHE A 72 0.76 6.72 24.95
C PHE A 72 1.77 7.73 25.50
N ILE A 73 2.19 8.66 24.65
CA ILE A 73 2.75 9.93 25.10
C ILE A 73 1.64 10.69 25.82
N SER A 74 1.89 11.20 27.02
CA SER A 74 0.98 12.17 27.66
C SER A 74 1.64 12.96 28.78
N THR A 75 1.03 14.09 29.13
CA THR A 75 1.50 14.97 30.22
C THR A 75 1.09 14.51 31.62
N ALA A 76 0.49 13.32 31.78
CA ALA A 76 0.11 12.82 33.10
C ALA A 76 1.38 12.60 33.95
N VAL A 77 1.35 12.98 35.23
CA VAL A 77 2.55 13.07 36.11
C VAL A 77 3.38 11.77 36.12
N ASP A 78 2.72 10.62 36.14
CA ASP A 78 3.39 9.31 36.22
C ASP A 78 3.53 8.61 34.86
N ASN A 79 3.25 9.30 33.74
CA ASN A 79 3.43 8.71 32.43
C ASN A 79 4.93 8.64 32.10
N PRO A 80 5.48 7.44 31.81
CA PRO A 80 6.90 7.31 31.45
C PRO A 80 7.24 8.03 30.13
N TYR A 81 6.27 8.25 29.25
CA TYR A 81 6.43 8.87 27.93
C TYR A 81 5.92 10.32 27.94
N GLN A 82 6.72 11.23 28.52
CA GLN A 82 6.40 12.66 28.54
C GLN A 82 6.67 13.33 27.18
N PRO A 83 5.84 14.27 26.71
CA PRO A 83 6.13 15.01 25.48
C PRO A 83 7.46 15.75 25.55
N ALA A 84 8.37 15.50 24.62
CA ALA A 84 9.67 16.16 24.53
C ALA A 84 10.14 16.26 23.07
N THR A 85 10.80 17.36 22.72
CA THR A 85 11.45 17.55 21.41
C THR A 85 12.69 16.66 21.34
N GLY A 86 12.87 15.93 20.23
CA GLY A 86 14.08 15.13 19.99
C GLY A 86 14.12 13.78 20.70
N ARG A 87 13.15 13.48 21.57
CA ARG A 87 13.03 12.18 22.28
C ARG A 87 12.38 11.09 21.44
N TYR A 88 11.42 11.46 20.59
CA TYR A 88 10.61 10.49 19.87
C TYR A 88 10.97 10.46 18.39
N LYS A 89 10.93 9.26 17.82
CA LYS A 89 11.22 9.01 16.41
C LYS A 89 10.17 8.10 15.80
N LEU A 90 9.84 8.34 14.53
CA LEU A 90 8.98 7.46 13.74
C LEU A 90 9.80 6.61 12.79
N TYR A 91 9.67 5.28 12.87
CA TYR A 91 10.11 4.39 11.79
C TYR A 91 8.96 4.17 10.82
N VAL A 92 9.17 4.52 9.56
CA VAL A 92 8.12 4.59 8.54
C VAL A 92 8.55 3.95 7.23
N GLY A 93 7.64 3.17 6.63
CA GLY A 93 7.76 2.73 5.24
C GLY A 93 6.91 3.62 4.35
N LEU A 94 7.52 4.32 3.39
CA LEU A 94 6.79 5.27 2.54
C LEU A 94 5.70 4.61 1.68
N GLY A 95 5.83 3.31 1.40
CA GLY A 95 4.79 2.52 0.74
C GLY A 95 3.56 2.23 1.61
N CYS A 96 3.70 2.19 2.94
CA CYS A 96 2.66 1.74 3.85
C CYS A 96 1.60 2.84 4.14
N PRO A 97 0.29 2.59 3.93
CA PRO A 97 -0.77 3.56 4.20
C PRO A 97 -0.95 3.85 5.68
N TRP A 98 -0.65 2.90 6.57
CA TRP A 98 -0.75 3.08 8.02
C TRP A 98 0.34 4.02 8.52
N ALA A 99 1.58 3.84 8.06
CA ALA A 99 2.68 4.75 8.37
C ALA A 99 2.49 6.11 7.72
N HIS A 100 1.89 6.15 6.52
CA HIS A 100 1.61 7.41 5.85
C HIS A 100 0.66 8.32 6.65
N ARG A 101 -0.23 7.76 7.49
CA ARG A 101 -1.10 8.58 8.36
C ARG A 101 -0.29 9.41 9.34
N THR A 102 0.76 8.83 9.92
CA THR A 102 1.62 9.53 10.88
C THR A 102 2.43 10.62 10.19
N LEU A 103 2.88 10.38 8.96
CA LEU A 103 3.55 11.38 8.13
C LEU A 103 2.63 12.56 7.79
N VAL A 104 1.39 12.29 7.40
CA VAL A 104 0.41 13.34 7.08
C VAL A 104 0.09 14.18 8.31
N VAL A 105 -0.18 13.57 9.48
CA VAL A 105 -0.43 14.34 10.71
C VAL A 105 0.80 15.12 11.14
N ARG A 106 2.00 14.52 11.07
CA ARG A 106 3.27 15.22 11.35
C ARG A 106 3.43 16.46 10.47
N ALA A 107 3.14 16.36 9.17
CA ALA A 107 3.23 17.48 8.23
C ALA A 107 2.16 18.55 8.49
N LEU A 108 0.90 18.16 8.70
CA LEU A 108 -0.19 19.10 8.98
C LEU A 108 0.04 19.86 10.30
N LYS A 109 0.56 19.18 11.32
CA LYS A 109 0.93 19.78 12.61
C LYS A 109 2.26 20.52 12.59
N GLN A 110 3.04 20.36 11.51
CA GLN A 110 4.41 20.88 11.37
C GLN A 110 5.29 20.46 12.56
N LEU A 111 5.39 19.16 12.78
CA LEU A 111 6.14 18.51 13.86
C LEU A 111 7.51 18.02 13.41
N GLU A 112 8.05 18.57 12.31
CA GLU A 112 9.28 18.08 11.69
C GLU A 112 10.47 18.10 12.63
N ASP A 113 10.60 19.20 13.39
CA ASP A 113 11.69 19.45 14.33
C ASP A 113 11.50 18.67 15.64
N ALA A 114 10.26 18.36 16.01
CA ALA A 114 9.93 17.65 17.24
C ALA A 114 10.07 16.14 17.11
N ILE A 115 9.67 15.58 15.96
CA ILE A 115 9.62 14.14 15.68
C ILE A 115 10.47 13.82 14.47
N ALA A 116 11.63 13.20 14.71
CA ALA A 116 12.48 12.68 13.65
C ALA A 116 11.82 11.47 12.95
N ILE A 117 12.22 11.21 11.70
CA ILE A 117 11.81 9.99 10.99
C ILE A 117 13.02 9.17 10.56
N THR A 118 12.91 7.85 10.62
CA THR A 118 13.80 6.91 9.94
C THR A 118 12.98 6.15 8.91
N VAL A 119 13.35 6.28 7.63
CA VAL A 119 12.68 5.58 6.53
C VAL A 119 13.26 4.16 6.43
N VAL A 120 12.37 3.18 6.44
CA VAL A 120 12.69 1.77 6.17
C VAL A 120 12.22 1.38 4.77
N SER A 121 12.93 0.44 4.16
CA SER A 121 12.60 -0.13 2.86
C SER A 121 12.11 -1.57 3.01
N PRO A 122 11.18 -2.03 2.18
CA PRO A 122 10.78 -3.43 2.16
C PRO A 122 11.94 -4.30 1.61
N SER A 123 12.17 -5.46 2.23
CA SER A 123 13.20 -6.41 1.77
C SER A 123 12.58 -7.49 0.87
N PRO A 124 12.93 -7.55 -0.43
CA PRO A 124 12.38 -8.57 -1.34
C PRO A 124 12.94 -9.98 -1.07
N THR A 125 14.08 -10.08 -0.36
CA THR A 125 14.76 -11.35 -0.08
C THR A 125 14.49 -11.88 1.32
N GLU A 126 14.54 -11.01 2.33
CA GLU A 126 14.37 -11.39 3.74
C GLU A 126 12.91 -11.32 4.18
N GLY A 127 12.09 -10.57 3.44
CA GLY A 127 10.77 -10.16 3.88
C GLY A 127 10.83 -9.08 4.96
N GLY A 128 9.70 -8.39 5.18
CA GLY A 128 9.62 -7.35 6.20
C GLY A 128 10.36 -6.05 5.82
N TRP A 129 10.80 -5.31 6.83
CA TRP A 129 11.33 -3.95 6.69
C TRP A 129 12.80 -3.87 7.15
N VAL A 130 13.66 -3.31 6.30
CA VAL A 130 15.09 -3.07 6.59
C VAL A 130 15.37 -1.58 6.72
N LEU A 131 16.31 -1.23 7.59
CA LEU A 131 16.77 0.14 7.73
C LEU A 131 17.71 0.47 6.57
N ASN A 132 17.47 1.61 5.91
CA ASN A 132 18.35 2.09 4.83
C ASN A 132 19.78 2.36 5.32
N GLN A 133 19.91 2.73 6.59
CA GLN A 133 21.17 2.87 7.30
C GLN A 133 21.01 2.25 8.69
N PRO A 134 21.94 1.37 9.12
CA PRO A 134 21.88 0.80 10.46
C PRO A 134 21.84 1.89 11.55
N GLU A 135 21.00 1.68 12.56
CA GLU A 135 20.80 2.62 13.67
C GLU A 135 20.62 1.85 14.98
N SER A 136 21.21 2.32 16.08
CA SER A 136 21.09 1.68 17.41
C SER A 136 21.47 0.19 17.44
N GLY A 137 22.38 -0.23 16.55
CA GLY A 137 22.76 -1.64 16.39
C GLY A 137 21.77 -2.49 15.58
N CYS A 138 20.64 -1.93 15.15
CA CYS A 138 19.62 -2.57 14.34
C CYS A 138 19.89 -2.36 12.84
N ARG A 139 19.65 -3.40 12.04
CA ARG A 139 19.66 -3.35 10.57
C ARG A 139 18.28 -3.57 9.97
N SER A 140 17.38 -4.16 10.74
CA SER A 140 16.00 -4.42 10.37
C SER A 140 15.01 -3.94 11.42
N LEU A 141 13.74 -3.87 11.04
CA LEU A 141 12.67 -3.62 11.98
C LEU A 141 12.48 -4.80 12.94
N VAL A 142 12.84 -6.02 12.53
CA VAL A 142 12.85 -7.19 13.42
C VAL A 142 13.85 -6.97 14.56
N ASP A 143 15.06 -6.50 14.25
CA ASP A 143 16.07 -6.18 15.27
C ASP A 143 15.55 -5.11 16.25
N LEU A 144 14.82 -4.11 15.74
CA LEU A 144 14.25 -3.04 16.56
C LEU A 144 13.18 -3.54 17.53
N TYR A 145 12.31 -4.44 17.07
CA TYR A 145 11.28 -5.06 17.92
C TYR A 145 11.89 -6.00 18.96
N GLU A 146 12.91 -6.78 18.59
CA GLU A 146 13.64 -7.64 19.53
C GLU A 146 14.39 -6.81 20.58
N LEU A 147 14.96 -5.66 20.19
CA LEU A 147 15.56 -4.70 21.11
C LEU A 147 14.52 -4.14 22.11
N ALA A 148 13.31 -3.84 21.64
CA ALA A 148 12.25 -3.31 22.48
C ALA A 148 11.69 -4.34 23.47
N GLN A 149 11.56 -5.59 23.03
CA GLN A 149 11.02 -6.70 23.81
C GLN A 149 11.63 -8.02 23.35
N LEU A 150 12.51 -8.60 24.17
CA LEU A 150 13.14 -9.88 23.91
C LEU A 150 12.09 -11.00 23.71
N GLY A 151 12.22 -11.77 22.62
CA GLY A 151 11.29 -12.84 22.28
C GLY A 151 9.96 -12.36 21.70
N TYR A 152 9.92 -11.17 21.11
CA TYR A 152 8.72 -10.67 20.44
C TYR A 152 8.29 -11.61 19.30
N SER A 153 7.03 -12.04 19.31
CA SER A 153 6.49 -13.02 18.35
C SER A 153 5.40 -12.44 17.42
N GLY A 154 5.10 -11.14 17.57
CA GLY A 154 4.12 -10.46 16.73
C GLY A 154 4.71 -10.03 15.36
N ARG A 155 3.90 -9.30 14.58
CA ARG A 155 4.36 -8.74 13.31
C ARG A 155 5.14 -7.44 13.55
N CYS A 156 6.39 -7.42 13.10
CA CYS A 156 7.22 -6.22 13.06
C CYS A 156 6.71 -5.29 11.94
N THR A 157 5.93 -4.26 12.31
CA THR A 157 5.15 -3.44 11.39
C THR A 157 5.52 -1.97 11.50
N VAL A 158 5.35 -1.22 10.40
CA VAL A 158 5.36 0.25 10.43
C VAL A 158 3.92 0.78 10.49
N PRO A 159 3.66 1.93 11.12
CA PRO A 159 4.63 2.81 11.79
C PRO A 159 5.07 2.26 13.17
N VAL A 160 6.26 2.66 13.60
CA VAL A 160 6.73 2.50 14.98
C VAL A 160 7.02 3.87 15.56
N LEU A 161 6.37 4.22 16.68
CA LEU A 161 6.75 5.34 17.52
C LEU A 161 7.75 4.85 18.57
N TRP A 162 8.99 5.28 18.42
CA TRP A 162 10.13 4.87 19.23
C TRP A 162 10.50 5.97 20.23
N ASP A 163 10.85 5.56 21.45
CA ASP A 163 11.42 6.43 22.47
C ASP A 163 12.94 6.22 22.54
N THR A 164 13.71 7.26 22.20
CA THR A 164 15.18 7.19 22.21
C THR A 164 15.78 7.24 23.61
N GLU A 165 15.04 7.69 24.62
CA GLU A 165 15.54 7.71 26.01
C GLU A 165 15.48 6.33 26.64
N THR A 166 14.36 5.62 26.46
CA THR A 166 14.17 4.28 27.03
C THR A 166 14.53 3.14 26.08
N ASN A 167 14.89 3.45 24.83
CA ASN A 167 15.17 2.49 23.75
C ASN A 167 14.09 1.41 23.62
N THR A 168 12.83 1.84 23.53
CA THR A 168 11.70 0.91 23.37
C THR A 168 10.62 1.50 22.46
N ILE A 169 9.69 0.64 22.06
CA ILE A 169 8.52 1.03 21.26
C ILE A 169 7.46 1.58 22.21
N VAL A 170 7.05 2.84 21.98
CA VAL A 170 5.88 3.43 22.64
C VAL A 170 4.62 2.81 22.06
N ASN A 171 4.47 2.87 20.73
CA ASN A 171 3.25 2.47 20.06
C ASN A 171 3.51 2.03 18.62
N ASN A 172 2.78 1.01 18.13
CA ASN A 172 2.80 0.57 16.74
C ASN A 172 1.40 0.48 16.09
N GLU A 173 0.42 1.17 16.66
CA GLU A 173 -0.93 1.36 16.11
C GLU A 173 -1.05 2.77 15.51
N SER A 174 -1.12 2.84 14.18
CA SER A 174 -1.22 4.10 13.45
C SER A 174 -2.36 5.00 13.91
N ALA A 175 -3.51 4.44 14.27
CA ALA A 175 -4.70 5.20 14.68
C ALA A 175 -4.51 5.91 16.02
N GLU A 176 -3.72 5.32 16.93
CA GLU A 176 -3.40 5.93 18.22
C GLU A 176 -2.26 6.94 18.09
N ILE A 177 -1.24 6.61 17.29
CA ILE A 177 -0.11 7.50 17.04
C ILE A 177 -0.58 8.84 16.46
N ILE A 178 -1.52 8.84 15.51
CA ILE A 178 -2.02 10.11 14.95
C ILE A 178 -2.83 10.94 15.95
N VAL A 179 -3.44 10.32 16.96
CA VAL A 179 -4.09 11.05 18.06
C VAL A 179 -3.04 11.70 18.95
N MET A 180 -1.97 10.98 19.28
CA MET A 180 -0.85 11.55 20.05
C MET A 180 -0.17 12.71 19.32
N LEU A 181 0.12 12.55 18.03
CA LEU A 181 0.71 13.62 17.21
C LEU A 181 -0.23 14.84 17.09
N ASN A 182 -1.55 14.63 17.15
CA ASN A 182 -2.52 15.71 17.08
C ASN A 182 -2.50 16.61 18.34
N SER A 183 -2.45 16.03 19.54
CA SER A 183 -2.67 16.79 20.80
C SER A 183 -1.46 16.85 21.74
N GLU A 184 -0.74 15.75 21.92
CA GLU A 184 0.23 15.59 23.02
C GLU A 184 1.52 16.36 22.79
N LEU A 185 1.79 16.75 21.54
CA LEU A 185 2.98 17.51 21.14
C LEU A 185 2.65 18.96 20.75
N ASN A 186 1.48 19.47 21.10
CA ASN A 186 1.04 20.82 20.73
C ASN A 186 2.04 21.92 21.13
N GLN A 187 2.72 21.78 22.27
CA GLN A 187 3.74 22.75 22.71
C GLN A 187 4.98 22.83 21.78
N PHE A 188 5.16 21.86 20.89
CA PHE A 188 6.28 21.81 19.93
C PHE A 188 5.82 21.91 18.46
N ALA A 189 4.51 21.93 18.21
CA ALA A 189 3.94 22.05 16.88
C ALA A 189 4.01 23.50 16.38
N GLN A 190 4.35 23.72 15.11
CA GLN A 190 4.19 25.07 14.52
C GLN A 190 2.72 25.40 14.20
N GLN A 191 1.85 24.38 14.18
CA GLN A 191 0.38 24.53 14.08
C GLN A 191 -0.32 24.02 15.35
N PRO A 192 -0.12 24.64 16.53
CA PRO A 192 -0.65 24.16 17.81
C PRO A 192 -2.18 24.27 17.89
N ALA A 193 -2.78 25.22 17.18
CA ALA A 193 -4.23 25.45 17.15
C ALA A 193 -4.98 24.51 16.20
N LEU A 194 -4.27 23.82 15.29
CA LEU A 194 -4.89 22.84 14.40
C LEU A 194 -5.26 21.59 15.21
N ASP A 195 -6.56 21.33 15.35
CA ASP A 195 -7.08 20.12 15.98
C ASP A 195 -7.82 19.27 14.94
N LEU A 196 -7.25 18.11 14.63
CA LEU A 196 -7.79 17.12 13.69
C LEU A 196 -8.78 16.16 14.38
N TYR A 197 -8.93 16.23 15.70
CA TYR A 197 -9.85 15.41 16.48
C TYR A 197 -10.67 16.22 17.52
N PRO A 198 -11.31 17.32 17.10
CA PRO A 198 -11.96 18.25 18.02
C PRO A 198 -13.21 17.65 18.64
N SER A 199 -13.45 17.97 19.91
CA SER A 199 -14.49 17.37 20.77
C SER A 199 -15.90 17.43 20.17
N ASP A 200 -16.23 18.49 19.43
CA ASP A 200 -17.52 18.68 18.78
C ASP A 200 -17.75 17.74 17.58
N LEU A 201 -16.68 17.20 16.99
CA LEU A 201 -16.73 16.28 15.84
C LEU A 201 -16.38 14.84 16.18
N GLN A 202 -15.87 14.52 17.38
CA GLN A 202 -15.36 13.18 17.73
C GLN A 202 -16.33 12.05 17.38
N LYS A 203 -17.61 12.16 17.78
CA LYS A 203 -18.63 11.13 17.46
C LYS A 203 -18.77 10.89 15.96
N LYS A 204 -18.69 11.95 15.15
CA LYS A 204 -18.79 11.85 13.68
C LYS A 204 -17.51 11.28 13.07
N ILE A 205 -16.35 11.68 13.61
CA ILE A 205 -15.05 11.14 13.22
C ILE A 205 -14.99 9.63 13.50
N ASP A 206 -15.42 9.20 14.68
CA ASP A 206 -15.43 7.79 15.09
C ASP A 206 -16.35 6.94 14.21
N ALA A 207 -17.56 7.42 13.93
CA ALA A 207 -18.48 6.74 13.03
C ALA A 207 -17.91 6.57 11.62
N TRP A 208 -17.25 7.59 11.07
CA TRP A 208 -16.55 7.46 9.79
C TRP A 208 -15.34 6.55 9.87
N ASN A 209 -14.58 6.60 10.96
CA ASN A 209 -13.38 5.80 11.16
C ASN A 209 -13.68 4.30 11.25
N GLU A 210 -14.76 3.92 11.93
CA GLU A 210 -15.25 2.54 12.02
C GLU A 210 -15.62 2.03 10.62
N LYS A 211 -16.52 2.76 9.94
CA LYS A 211 -16.99 2.40 8.60
C LYS A 211 -15.86 2.32 7.57
N THR A 212 -15.00 3.35 7.53
CA THR A 212 -13.92 3.41 6.54
C THR A 212 -12.82 2.40 6.83
N TYR A 213 -12.56 2.04 8.09
CA TYR A 213 -11.54 1.05 8.41
C TYR A 213 -11.89 -0.32 7.83
N ASP A 214 -13.07 -0.86 8.14
CA ASP A 214 -13.42 -2.23 7.74
C ASP A 214 -13.71 -2.35 6.24
N ALA A 215 -14.48 -1.41 5.69
CA ALA A 215 -14.93 -1.46 4.31
C ALA A 215 -13.91 -0.89 3.32
N VAL A 216 -13.07 0.07 3.70
CA VAL A 216 -12.18 0.78 2.75
C VAL A 216 -10.71 0.51 3.06
N ASN A 217 -10.19 0.97 4.20
CA ASN A 217 -8.77 0.89 4.52
C ASN A 217 -8.28 -0.57 4.59
N ASN A 218 -9.03 -1.42 5.29
CA ASN A 218 -8.79 -2.85 5.36
C ASN A 218 -9.51 -3.60 4.22
N GLY A 219 -10.62 -3.05 3.70
CA GLY A 219 -11.40 -3.66 2.61
C GLY A 219 -10.59 -3.89 1.33
N VAL A 220 -9.71 -2.97 0.94
CA VAL A 220 -8.81 -3.20 -0.22
C VAL A 220 -7.86 -4.39 0.02
N TYR A 221 -7.38 -4.60 1.24
CA TYR A 221 -6.57 -5.78 1.58
C TYR A 221 -7.40 -7.05 1.63
N ARG A 222 -8.65 -6.98 2.12
CA ARG A 222 -9.60 -8.10 2.06
C ARG A 222 -9.84 -8.53 0.61
N CYS A 223 -9.96 -7.60 -0.33
CA CYS A 223 -10.03 -7.90 -1.75
C CYS A 223 -8.72 -8.53 -2.27
N GLY A 224 -7.60 -7.87 -2.04
CA GLY A 224 -6.30 -8.29 -2.61
C GLY A 224 -5.76 -9.60 -2.06
N PHE A 225 -6.12 -9.95 -0.83
CA PHE A 225 -5.67 -11.16 -0.14
C PHE A 225 -6.73 -12.25 -0.03
N ALA A 226 -7.93 -12.05 -0.59
CA ALA A 226 -8.95 -13.08 -0.63
C ALA A 226 -8.42 -14.36 -1.31
N GLN A 227 -8.65 -15.51 -0.66
CA GLN A 227 -8.21 -16.81 -1.19
C GLN A 227 -9.36 -17.60 -1.82
N THR A 228 -10.57 -17.05 -1.84
CA THR A 228 -11.77 -17.62 -2.50
C THR A 228 -12.50 -16.53 -3.28
N GLN A 229 -13.22 -16.93 -4.34
CA GLN A 229 -14.02 -16.00 -5.14
C GLN A 229 -15.12 -15.33 -4.31
N ALA A 230 -15.75 -16.09 -3.40
CA ALA A 230 -16.81 -15.58 -2.52
C ALA A 230 -16.27 -14.49 -1.57
N ALA A 231 -15.13 -14.73 -0.90
CA ALA A 231 -14.53 -13.74 0.00
C ALA A 231 -14.08 -12.48 -0.75
N TYR A 232 -13.58 -12.61 -1.98
CA TYR A 232 -13.27 -11.47 -2.84
C TYR A 232 -14.53 -10.67 -3.19
N GLN A 233 -15.61 -11.35 -3.60
CA GLN A 233 -16.85 -10.70 -4.02
C GLN A 233 -17.48 -9.92 -2.86
N GLU A 234 -17.59 -10.55 -1.68
CA GLU A 234 -18.10 -9.91 -0.46
C GLU A 234 -17.29 -8.64 -0.12
N ALA A 235 -15.95 -8.76 -0.04
CA ALA A 235 -15.08 -7.63 0.26
C ALA A 235 -15.17 -6.52 -0.79
N CYS A 236 -15.32 -6.87 -2.07
CA CYS A 236 -15.41 -5.92 -3.17
C CYS A 236 -16.77 -5.19 -3.16
N GLU A 237 -17.87 -5.90 -2.90
CA GLU A 237 -19.21 -5.32 -2.77
C GLU A 237 -19.27 -4.33 -1.60
N GLU A 238 -18.75 -4.70 -0.43
CA GLU A 238 -18.65 -3.81 0.74
C GLU A 238 -17.77 -2.59 0.48
N LEU A 239 -16.58 -2.79 -0.11
CA LEU A 239 -15.64 -1.72 -0.43
C LEU A 239 -16.31 -0.66 -1.30
N PHE A 240 -16.92 -1.10 -2.39
CA PHE A 240 -17.48 -0.17 -3.34
C PHE A 240 -18.82 0.43 -2.88
N GLY A 241 -19.62 -0.30 -2.09
CA GLY A 241 -20.77 0.28 -1.39
C GLY A 241 -20.36 1.43 -0.47
N ALA A 242 -19.30 1.23 0.33
CA ALA A 242 -18.78 2.28 1.19
C ALA A 242 -18.20 3.47 0.40
N LEU A 243 -17.50 3.23 -0.72
CA LEU A 243 -17.00 4.33 -1.58
C LEU A 243 -18.14 5.13 -2.22
N ASP A 244 -19.22 4.49 -2.66
CA ASP A 244 -20.41 5.19 -3.18
C ASP A 244 -21.06 6.05 -2.10
N GLU A 245 -21.18 5.54 -0.87
CA GLU A 245 -21.74 6.29 0.26
C GLU A 245 -20.86 7.49 0.67
N ILE A 246 -19.53 7.33 0.62
CA ILE A 246 -18.60 8.43 0.87
C ILE A 246 -18.72 9.49 -0.24
N ASP A 247 -18.76 9.06 -1.51
CA ASP A 247 -18.91 9.98 -2.64
C ASP A 247 -20.20 10.80 -2.54
N ALA A 248 -21.31 10.17 -2.13
CA ALA A 248 -22.58 10.84 -1.88
C ALA A 248 -22.48 11.84 -0.70
N ALA A 249 -21.85 11.46 0.42
CA ALA A 249 -21.67 12.36 1.57
C ALA A 249 -20.81 13.59 1.22
N LEU A 250 -19.83 13.42 0.33
CA LEU A 250 -18.97 14.49 -0.17
C LEU A 250 -19.63 15.39 -1.23
N GLU A 251 -20.90 15.14 -1.59
CA GLU A 251 -21.65 16.05 -2.47
C GLU A 251 -21.98 17.38 -1.80
N THR A 252 -22.19 17.37 -0.48
CA THR A 252 -22.65 18.54 0.28
C THR A 252 -21.65 19.04 1.34
N SER A 253 -20.54 18.34 1.55
CA SER A 253 -19.54 18.67 2.58
C SER A 253 -18.15 18.66 1.98
N ARG A 254 -17.26 19.61 2.32
CA ARG A 254 -15.88 19.65 1.80
C ARG A 254 -15.11 18.37 2.18
N TYR A 255 -15.23 17.96 3.44
CA TYR A 255 -14.59 16.82 4.08
C TYR A 255 -15.63 15.91 4.75
N LEU A 256 -15.22 14.73 5.23
CA LEU A 256 -16.12 13.73 5.84
C LEU A 256 -16.92 14.29 7.02
N CYS A 257 -16.28 15.16 7.81
CA CYS A 257 -16.88 15.71 9.02
C CYS A 257 -17.46 17.11 8.84
N GLY A 258 -17.31 17.76 7.68
CA GLY A 258 -17.83 19.11 7.43
C GLY A 258 -16.92 19.93 6.52
N ASP A 259 -16.54 21.12 6.96
CA ASP A 259 -15.66 22.06 6.27
C ASP A 259 -14.21 22.05 6.76
N ARG A 260 -13.94 21.39 7.90
CA ARG A 260 -12.61 21.16 8.49
C ARG A 260 -12.08 19.77 8.18
N VAL A 261 -10.76 19.68 7.93
CA VAL A 261 -10.04 18.41 7.82
C VAL A 261 -9.93 17.76 9.21
N THR A 262 -10.12 16.45 9.27
CA THR A 262 -10.07 15.66 10.52
C THR A 262 -9.21 14.40 10.35
N LEU A 263 -8.98 13.68 11.46
CA LEU A 263 -8.31 12.38 11.42
C LEU A 263 -9.07 11.34 10.58
N ALA A 264 -10.39 11.49 10.40
CA ALA A 264 -11.14 10.63 9.47
C ALA A 264 -10.66 10.83 8.02
N ASP A 265 -10.44 12.08 7.62
CA ASP A 265 -10.00 12.41 6.28
C ASP A 265 -8.56 11.92 6.03
N VAL A 266 -7.68 12.09 7.01
CA VAL A 266 -6.30 11.57 6.96
C VAL A 266 -6.28 10.04 6.81
N ARG A 267 -7.13 9.33 7.58
CA ARG A 267 -7.22 7.86 7.52
C ARG A 267 -7.72 7.37 6.17
N LEU A 268 -8.67 8.08 5.54
CA LEU A 268 -9.19 7.75 4.22
C LEU A 268 -8.19 8.12 3.11
N PHE A 269 -7.57 9.30 3.19
CA PHE A 269 -6.62 9.84 2.22
C PHE A 269 -5.55 8.82 1.83
N THR A 270 -4.93 8.18 2.82
CA THR A 270 -3.80 7.29 2.56
C THR A 270 -4.19 6.05 1.77
N THR A 271 -5.45 5.61 1.83
CA THR A 271 -6.00 4.56 0.98
C THR A 271 -6.36 5.10 -0.40
N LEU A 272 -7.04 6.24 -0.50
CA LEU A 272 -7.43 6.82 -1.80
C LEU A 272 -6.22 7.14 -2.68
N PHE A 273 -5.16 7.70 -2.10
CA PHE A 273 -3.90 7.99 -2.81
C PHE A 273 -3.28 6.76 -3.48
N ARG A 274 -3.48 5.57 -2.89
CA ARG A 274 -2.93 4.31 -3.40
C ARG A 274 -3.90 3.55 -4.31
N PHE A 275 -5.15 3.99 -4.40
CA PHE A 275 -6.22 3.19 -4.98
C PHE A 275 -6.00 2.94 -6.47
N ASP A 276 -5.95 4.00 -7.27
CA ASP A 276 -5.84 3.88 -8.73
C ASP A 276 -4.48 3.31 -9.16
N VAL A 277 -3.44 3.57 -8.36
CA VAL A 277 -2.05 3.21 -8.66
C VAL A 277 -1.67 1.79 -8.25
N VAL A 278 -2.37 1.21 -7.29
CA VAL A 278 -2.07 -0.12 -6.76
C VAL A 278 -3.34 -0.96 -6.61
N TYR A 279 -4.29 -0.52 -5.78
CA TYR A 279 -5.41 -1.38 -5.38
C TYR A 279 -6.33 -1.77 -6.54
N TYR A 280 -6.54 -0.84 -7.47
CA TYR A 280 -7.30 -1.06 -8.68
C TYR A 280 -6.76 -2.25 -9.50
N GLY A 281 -5.45 -2.28 -9.72
CA GLY A 281 -4.80 -3.35 -10.49
C GLY A 281 -4.47 -4.58 -9.64
N LEU A 282 -3.56 -4.42 -8.67
CA LEU A 282 -2.98 -5.54 -7.92
C LEU A 282 -4.02 -6.25 -7.04
N PHE A 283 -4.84 -5.48 -6.33
CA PHE A 283 -5.86 -6.02 -5.41
C PHE A 283 -7.21 -6.29 -6.08
N LYS A 284 -7.30 -6.05 -7.40
CA LYS A 284 -8.52 -6.27 -8.19
C LYS A 284 -9.71 -5.44 -7.69
N CYS A 285 -9.46 -4.29 -7.07
CA CYS A 285 -10.50 -3.33 -6.69
C CYS A 285 -10.91 -2.50 -7.93
N ASN A 286 -11.39 -3.15 -8.98
CA ASN A 286 -11.42 -2.58 -10.33
C ASN A 286 -12.82 -2.21 -10.86
N ARG A 287 -13.84 -2.10 -10.00
CA ARG A 287 -15.20 -1.69 -10.41
C ARG A 287 -15.24 -0.24 -10.92
N ARG A 288 -14.49 0.67 -10.27
CA ARG A 288 -14.38 2.10 -10.62
C ARG A 288 -13.08 2.67 -10.04
N ARG A 289 -12.39 3.56 -10.75
CA ARG A 289 -11.23 4.30 -10.23
C ARG A 289 -11.69 5.46 -9.35
N ILE A 290 -10.88 5.90 -8.37
CA ILE A 290 -11.17 7.08 -7.53
C ILE A 290 -11.32 8.34 -8.38
N GLN A 291 -10.50 8.50 -9.42
CA GLN A 291 -10.60 9.64 -10.33
C GLN A 291 -11.93 9.71 -11.10
N ASP A 292 -12.64 8.58 -11.26
CA ASP A 292 -13.90 8.50 -12.01
C ASP A 292 -15.14 8.82 -11.12
N TYR A 293 -14.95 9.03 -9.81
CA TYR A 293 -16.02 9.46 -8.91
C TYR A 293 -16.20 10.98 -8.93
N LYS A 294 -17.45 11.43 -8.81
CA LYS A 294 -17.84 12.85 -8.90
C LYS A 294 -17.19 13.68 -7.80
N ASN A 295 -17.16 13.20 -6.56
CA ASN A 295 -16.74 13.95 -5.38
C ASN A 295 -15.43 13.41 -4.76
N LEU A 296 -15.21 12.09 -4.77
CA LEU A 296 -14.00 11.44 -4.24
C LEU A 296 -12.73 11.84 -4.99
N GLY A 297 -12.77 11.98 -6.32
CA GLY A 297 -11.65 12.45 -7.12
C GLY A 297 -11.21 13.87 -6.70
N PRO A 298 -12.11 14.87 -6.77
CA PRO A 298 -11.85 16.20 -6.21
C PRO A 298 -11.43 16.21 -4.74
N TYR A 299 -11.99 15.34 -3.91
CA TYR A 299 -11.66 15.25 -2.48
C TYR A 299 -10.23 14.78 -2.24
N LEU A 300 -9.77 13.77 -2.99
CA LEU A 300 -8.38 13.33 -2.97
C LEU A 300 -7.43 14.46 -3.40
N ARG A 301 -7.80 15.23 -4.44
CA ARG A 301 -7.01 16.39 -4.90
C ARG A 301 -6.91 17.50 -3.86
N ASP A 302 -8.02 17.83 -3.21
CA ASP A 302 -8.09 18.84 -2.14
C ASP A 302 -7.12 18.47 -0.99
N LEU A 303 -7.19 17.23 -0.50
CA LEU A 303 -6.30 16.75 0.56
C LEU A 303 -4.83 16.70 0.13
N TYR A 304 -4.54 16.26 -1.10
CA TYR A 304 -3.18 16.21 -1.63
C TYR A 304 -2.52 17.60 -1.72
N GLN A 305 -3.34 18.64 -1.95
CA GLN A 305 -2.89 20.02 -2.12
C GLN A 305 -2.81 20.81 -0.80
N LEU A 306 -3.21 20.22 0.33
CA LEU A 306 -2.97 20.82 1.64
C LEU A 306 -1.45 21.00 1.88
N PRO A 307 -1.02 22.09 2.53
CA PRO A 307 0.40 22.36 2.78
C PRO A 307 1.12 21.16 3.41
N GLY A 308 2.24 20.76 2.80
CA GLY A 308 3.10 19.65 3.27
C GLY A 308 2.60 18.23 2.95
N VAL A 309 1.33 18.02 2.56
CA VAL A 309 0.79 16.67 2.33
C VAL A 309 1.37 16.03 1.07
N ALA A 310 1.59 16.80 -0.01
CA ALA A 310 2.21 16.28 -1.22
C ALA A 310 3.63 15.74 -0.97
N ASP A 311 4.36 16.31 -0.01
CA ASP A 311 5.74 15.92 0.30
C ASP A 311 5.82 14.57 1.06
N THR A 312 4.71 14.12 1.66
CA THR A 312 4.63 12.79 2.28
C THR A 312 4.35 11.68 1.26
N CYS A 313 3.99 12.04 0.03
CA CYS A 313 3.49 11.14 -0.99
C CYS A 313 4.60 10.65 -1.95
N ASN A 314 5.20 9.48 -1.67
CA ASN A 314 6.19 8.87 -2.55
C ASN A 314 5.56 7.74 -3.41
N LEU A 315 5.18 8.06 -4.65
CA LEU A 315 4.55 7.11 -5.56
C LEU A 315 5.47 5.93 -5.93
N GLU A 316 6.75 6.19 -6.14
CA GLU A 316 7.73 5.16 -6.49
C GLU A 316 7.84 4.12 -5.37
N ALA A 317 8.01 4.58 -4.13
CA ALA A 317 8.05 3.71 -2.96
C ALA A 317 6.74 2.93 -2.77
N VAL A 318 5.58 3.55 -3.01
CA VAL A 318 4.28 2.86 -3.01
C VAL A 318 4.26 1.74 -4.05
N LYS A 319 4.62 2.00 -5.29
CA LYS A 319 4.54 0.98 -6.34
C LYS A 319 5.57 -0.13 -6.12
N GLN A 320 6.78 0.22 -5.68
CA GLN A 320 7.83 -0.73 -5.33
C GLN A 320 7.41 -1.65 -4.18
N ASP A 321 6.82 -1.11 -3.12
CA ASP A 321 6.34 -1.89 -1.97
C ASP A 321 5.30 -2.93 -2.41
N TYR A 322 4.25 -2.50 -3.11
CA TYR A 322 3.15 -3.39 -3.46
C TYR A 322 3.45 -4.34 -4.62
N TYR A 323 3.95 -3.85 -5.75
CA TYR A 323 4.21 -4.70 -6.91
C TYR A 323 5.53 -5.44 -6.80
N GLY A 324 6.51 -4.90 -6.08
CA GLY A 324 7.85 -5.49 -5.93
C GLY A 324 7.98 -6.44 -4.74
N ASN A 325 7.30 -6.18 -3.61
CA ASN A 325 7.55 -6.92 -2.35
C ASN A 325 6.39 -7.78 -1.85
N LEU A 326 5.15 -7.57 -2.32
CA LEU A 326 4.03 -8.45 -1.95
C LEU A 326 4.02 -9.76 -2.75
N PHE A 327 5.13 -10.49 -2.74
CA PHE A 327 5.14 -11.86 -3.24
C PHE A 327 4.32 -12.76 -2.29
N PRO A 328 3.37 -13.58 -2.80
CA PRO A 328 3.24 -14.05 -4.19
C PRO A 328 2.13 -13.36 -5.03
N LEU A 329 1.64 -12.18 -4.65
CA LEU A 329 0.56 -11.50 -5.41
C LEU A 329 0.98 -11.05 -6.82
N ASN A 330 2.22 -10.61 -6.99
CA ASN A 330 2.79 -10.25 -8.29
C ASN A 330 4.09 -11.03 -8.55
N PRO A 331 4.01 -12.30 -8.98
CA PRO A 331 5.18 -13.18 -9.09
C PRO A 331 6.24 -12.68 -10.07
N GLY A 332 5.84 -11.93 -11.09
CA GLY A 332 6.77 -11.37 -12.07
C GLY A 332 7.56 -10.17 -11.57
N GLY A 333 7.18 -9.57 -10.44
CA GLY A 333 7.81 -8.36 -9.90
C GLY A 333 7.69 -7.12 -10.82
N ILE A 334 6.90 -7.20 -11.91
CA ILE A 334 6.75 -6.12 -12.87
C ILE A 334 5.93 -5.00 -12.21
N ILE A 335 6.50 -3.81 -12.20
CA ILE A 335 5.86 -2.61 -11.68
C ILE A 335 5.21 -1.87 -12.86
N PRO A 336 3.87 -1.67 -12.87
CA PRO A 336 3.21 -0.93 -13.94
C PRO A 336 3.74 0.50 -14.07
N LEU A 337 3.77 1.06 -15.28
CA LEU A 337 4.16 2.46 -15.48
C LEU A 337 3.07 3.43 -15.02
N GLY A 338 1.81 3.15 -15.33
CA GLY A 338 0.68 4.03 -15.00
C GLY A 338 0.05 3.76 -13.62
N PRO A 339 -1.09 4.43 -13.35
CA PRO A 339 -1.56 5.62 -14.03
C PRO A 339 -0.67 6.84 -13.73
N ASP A 340 -0.73 7.87 -14.58
CA ASP A 340 -0.17 9.18 -14.25
C ASP A 340 -1.00 9.82 -13.12
N ILE A 341 -0.34 10.47 -12.17
CA ILE A 341 -0.94 11.14 -11.01
C ILE A 341 -0.78 12.67 -11.05
N THR A 342 -0.29 13.23 -12.16
CA THR A 342 -0.22 14.69 -12.36
C THR A 342 -1.58 15.35 -12.15
N ASN A 343 -2.66 14.63 -12.42
CA ASN A 343 -4.03 15.05 -12.15
C ASN A 343 -4.27 15.44 -10.67
N LEU A 344 -3.48 14.94 -9.71
CA LEU A 344 -3.61 15.31 -8.30
C LEU A 344 -3.35 16.81 -8.03
N ARG A 345 -2.66 17.49 -8.95
CA ARG A 345 -2.39 18.94 -8.89
C ARG A 345 -3.41 19.79 -9.64
N GLU A 346 -4.39 19.19 -10.30
CA GLU A 346 -5.46 19.95 -10.96
C GLU A 346 -6.39 20.61 -9.93
N PRO A 347 -7.03 21.74 -10.26
CA PRO A 347 -8.03 22.36 -9.40
C PRO A 347 -9.10 21.36 -8.94
N HIS A 348 -9.33 21.29 -7.63
CA HIS A 348 -10.35 20.41 -7.04
C HIS A 348 -11.74 21.05 -7.00
N GLY A 349 -11.83 22.39 -6.93
CA GLY A 349 -13.12 23.10 -6.89
C GLY A 349 -13.95 22.84 -5.63
N ARG A 350 -13.33 22.31 -4.57
CA ARG A 350 -14.00 22.01 -3.30
C ARG A 350 -14.08 23.19 -2.33
N ASP A 351 -13.35 24.28 -2.60
CA ASP A 351 -13.43 25.51 -1.80
C ASP A 351 -14.83 26.13 -1.77
N ARG A 352 -15.68 25.82 -2.77
CA ARG A 352 -17.10 26.22 -2.80
C ARG A 352 -17.93 25.72 -1.60
N PHE A 353 -17.42 24.73 -0.86
CA PHE A 353 -18.05 24.16 0.33
C PHE A 353 -17.51 24.74 1.63
N SER A 354 -16.43 25.54 1.59
CA SER A 354 -15.97 26.27 2.76
C SER A 354 -16.93 27.41 3.07
N LYS A 355 -17.43 27.44 4.30
CA LYS A 355 -18.28 28.51 4.82
C LYS A 355 -17.46 29.55 5.55
#